data_AF-A0A9P6WUE0-F1
#
_entry.id   AF-A0A9P6WUE0-F1
#
_cell.length_a   1.000
_cell.length_b   1.000
_cell.length_c   1.000
_cell.angle_alpha   90.00
_cell.angle_beta   90.00
_cell.angle_gamma   90.00
#
_symmetry.space_group_name_H-M   'P 1'
#
loop_
_entity.id
_entity.type
_entity.pdbx_description
1 polymer ?
#
loop_
_entity_poly.entity_id
_entity_poly.type
_entity_poly.pdbx_seq_one_letter_code
_entity_poly.pdbx_strand_id
1 'polypeptide(L)'
;MTGLSLPTVRNIIKDICQVMEADLRIEDVQIGGVNSDGQPIVVEIDESKFGKRKYNKGKRVDGVWVVGGVERTPERKVFLLTVPNRNQNTLKLIIDTFVKDGSHVMVDCWKGYKGIDSDPSRNLIVETVNHSKTFRDPKTGACTNTIEACY
;
A
#
# COMPACT_ATOMS: atom_id res chain seq x y z
N MET A 1 6.46 31.10 7.47
CA MET A 1 7.40 30.88 6.35
C MET A 1 8.82 30.95 6.91
N THR A 2 9.65 29.92 6.72
CA THR A 2 10.93 29.72 7.44
C THR A 2 12.11 30.54 6.92
N GLY A 3 11.92 31.49 5.98
CA GLY A 3 13.01 32.34 5.45
C GLY A 3 14.09 31.62 4.63
N LEU A 4 14.00 30.29 4.49
CA LEU A 4 14.98 29.46 3.79
C LEU A 4 14.70 29.39 2.29
N SER A 5 15.77 29.29 1.50
CA SER A 5 15.68 29.08 0.05
C SER A 5 15.14 27.67 -0.27
N LEU A 6 14.41 27.53 -1.38
CA LEU A 6 13.89 26.23 -1.83
C LEU A 6 14.97 25.15 -2.00
N PRO A 7 16.17 25.44 -2.56
CA PRO A 7 17.28 24.49 -2.59
C PRO A 7 17.70 24.01 -1.19
N THR A 8 17.78 24.94 -0.23
CA THR A 8 18.16 24.61 1.16
C THR A 8 17.13 23.70 1.81
N VAL A 9 15.84 24.01 1.68
CA VAL A 9 14.76 23.16 2.19
C VAL A 9 14.81 21.77 1.57
N ARG A 10 15.05 21.66 0.25
CA ARG A 10 15.16 20.38 -0.44
C ARG A 10 16.32 19.54 0.09
N ASN A 11 17.48 20.15 0.31
CA ASN A 11 18.65 19.44 0.82
C ASN A 11 18.41 18.94 2.25
N ILE A 12 17.86 19.79 3.13
CA ILE A 12 17.50 19.37 4.50
C ILE A 12 16.54 18.18 4.48
N ILE A 13 15.50 18.21 3.64
CA ILE A 13 14.55 17.08 3.53
C ILE A 13 15.27 15.82 3.05
N LYS A 14 16.16 15.92 2.06
CA LYS A 14 16.93 14.76 1.57
C LYS A 14 17.81 14.16 2.66
N ASP A 15 18.52 14.99 3.40
CA ASP A 15 19.42 14.53 4.46
C ASP A 15 18.62 13.83 5.57
N ILE A 16 17.48 14.38 5.97
CA ILE A 16 16.56 13.74 6.94
C ILE A 16 16.08 12.38 6.40
N CYS A 17 15.65 12.31 5.14
CA CYS A 17 15.20 11.05 4.54
C CYS A 17 16.32 10.00 4.50
N GLN A 18 17.55 10.39 4.16
CA GLN A 18 18.70 9.45 4.13
C GLN A 18 19.03 8.89 5.51
N VAL A 19 18.99 9.73 6.55
CA VAL A 19 19.22 9.27 7.93
C VAL A 19 18.11 8.31 8.36
N MET A 20 16.85 8.64 8.06
CA MET A 20 15.72 7.74 8.34
C MET A 20 15.87 6.41 7.60
N GLU A 21 16.21 6.41 6.32
CA GLU A 21 16.42 5.19 5.52
C GLU A 21 17.56 4.31 6.07
N ALA A 22 18.63 4.92 6.59
CA ALA A 22 19.76 4.18 7.15
C ALA A 22 19.42 3.45 8.47
N ASP A 23 18.47 3.97 9.24
CA ASP A 23 18.07 3.42 10.54
C ASP A 23 16.90 2.43 10.45
N LEU A 24 16.16 2.43 9.33
CA LEU A 24 15.02 1.54 9.12
C LEU A 24 15.48 0.13 8.74
N ARG A 25 14.98 -0.88 9.46
CA ARG A 25 15.07 -2.29 9.03
C ARG A 25 13.76 -2.74 8.40
N ILE A 26 13.80 -3.86 7.70
CA ILE A 26 12.61 -4.44 7.03
C ILE A 26 11.50 -4.73 8.05
N GLU A 27 11.86 -5.19 9.24
CA GLU A 27 10.90 -5.49 10.30
C GLU A 27 10.17 -4.24 10.82
N ASP A 28 10.81 -3.08 10.72
CA ASP A 28 10.27 -1.78 11.16
C ASP A 28 9.26 -1.21 10.14
N VAL A 29 9.29 -1.70 8.89
CA VAL A 29 8.40 -1.26 7.79
C VAL A 29 7.32 -2.28 7.43
N GLN A 30 7.34 -3.45 8.07
CA GLN A 30 6.29 -4.46 7.92
C GLN A 30 5.03 -4.10 8.72
N ILE A 31 3.88 -4.29 8.09
CA ILE A 31 2.56 -4.05 8.67
C ILE A 31 1.72 -5.33 8.74
N GLY A 32 0.65 -5.31 9.53
CA GLY A 32 -0.25 -6.43 9.74
C GLY A 32 0.21 -7.39 10.84
N GLY A 33 -0.17 -8.66 10.69
CA GLY A 33 0.10 -9.74 11.62
C GLY A 33 -1.14 -10.08 12.45
N VAL A 34 -0.92 -10.44 13.70
CA VAL A 34 -1.98 -10.81 14.65
C VAL A 34 -1.99 -9.79 15.79
N ASN A 35 -3.18 -9.35 16.20
CA ASN A 35 -3.32 -8.43 17.32
C ASN A 35 -3.19 -9.14 18.69
N SER A 36 -3.30 -8.38 19.78
CA SER A 36 -3.21 -8.90 21.16
C SER A 36 -4.26 -9.96 21.49
N ASP A 37 -5.40 -9.96 20.78
CA ASP A 37 -6.52 -10.88 20.99
C ASP A 37 -6.40 -12.14 20.12
N GLY A 38 -5.29 -12.30 19.38
CA GLY A 38 -5.10 -13.44 18.49
C GLY A 38 -5.84 -13.33 17.16
N GLN A 39 -6.39 -12.17 16.81
CA GLN A 39 -7.13 -11.94 15.57
C GLN A 39 -6.23 -11.37 14.46
N PRO A 40 -6.39 -11.82 13.20
CA PRO A 40 -5.70 -11.24 12.05
C PRO A 40 -5.95 -9.75 11.90
N ILE A 41 -4.88 -8.98 11.76
CA ILE A 41 -4.96 -7.57 11.40
C ILE A 41 -5.28 -7.47 9.91
N VAL A 42 -6.25 -6.64 9.58
CA VAL A 42 -6.63 -6.38 8.19
C VAL A 42 -5.67 -5.38 7.57
N VAL A 43 -5.09 -5.72 6.43
CA VAL A 43 -4.24 -4.85 5.61
C VAL A 43 -4.89 -4.66 4.25
N GLU A 44 -5.29 -3.43 3.93
CA GLU A 44 -5.72 -3.07 2.58
C GLU A 44 -4.51 -2.77 1.72
N ILE A 45 -4.48 -3.26 0.48
CA ILE A 45 -3.41 -2.97 -0.48
C ILE A 45 -4.02 -2.52 -1.80
N ASP A 46 -3.46 -1.45 -2.37
CA ASP A 46 -3.91 -0.88 -3.63
C ASP A 46 -2.75 -0.22 -4.43
N GLU A 47 -2.97 -0.04 -5.74
CA GLU A 47 -1.99 0.56 -6.65
C GLU A 47 -2.49 1.84 -7.30
N SER A 48 -1.68 2.89 -7.17
CA SER A 48 -1.95 4.20 -7.75
C SER A 48 -0.82 4.64 -8.68
N LYS A 49 -1.14 5.04 -9.92
CA LYS A 49 -0.16 5.61 -10.86
C LYS A 49 -0.06 7.12 -10.68
N PHE A 50 1.00 7.68 -10.11
CA PHE A 50 1.20 9.12 -9.93
C PHE A 50 1.86 9.75 -11.15
N GLY A 51 1.21 10.72 -11.79
CA GLY A 51 1.73 11.28 -13.04
C GLY A 51 0.97 12.50 -13.53
N LYS A 52 1.61 13.28 -14.42
CA LYS A 52 0.94 14.41 -15.06
C LYS A 52 -0.12 13.88 -16.01
N ARG A 53 -1.37 14.36 -15.85
CA ARG A 53 -2.43 14.14 -16.83
C ARG A 53 -2.11 14.98 -18.07
N LYS A 54 -2.22 14.39 -19.27
CA LYS A 54 -2.16 15.18 -20.50
C LYS A 54 -3.37 16.13 -20.50
N TYR A 55 -3.16 17.44 -20.49
CA TYR A 55 -4.22 18.47 -20.45
C TYR A 55 -5.18 18.42 -19.25
N ASN A 56 -4.76 17.88 -18.09
CA ASN A 56 -5.64 17.66 -16.92
C ASN A 56 -6.89 16.80 -17.20
N LYS A 57 -6.99 16.16 -18.38
CA LYS A 57 -8.13 15.36 -18.84
C LYS A 57 -7.67 14.00 -19.36
N GLY A 58 -8.39 12.93 -19.05
CA GLY A 58 -8.10 11.58 -19.55
C GLY A 58 -7.07 10.77 -18.72
N LYS A 59 -6.69 9.59 -19.25
CA LYS A 59 -5.81 8.60 -18.58
C LYS A 59 -4.42 9.19 -18.28
N ARG A 60 -3.85 8.87 -17.11
CA ARG A 60 -2.48 9.24 -16.72
C ARG A 60 -1.47 8.54 -17.64
N VAL A 61 -0.83 9.31 -18.53
CA VAL A 61 -0.01 8.74 -19.61
C VAL A 61 1.44 8.52 -19.13
N ASP A 62 2.06 9.50 -18.46
CA ASP A 62 3.40 9.37 -17.84
C ASP A 62 3.35 9.53 -16.32
N GLY A 63 3.88 8.54 -15.60
CA GLY A 63 3.86 8.53 -14.14
C GLY A 63 4.53 7.32 -13.50
N VAL A 64 4.83 7.46 -12.22
CA VAL A 64 5.41 6.44 -11.35
C VAL A 64 4.27 5.62 -10.74
N TRP A 65 4.37 4.30 -10.75
CA TRP A 65 3.45 3.45 -10.00
C TRP A 65 3.85 3.47 -8.53
N VAL A 66 2.86 3.62 -7.65
CA VAL A 66 3.01 3.47 -6.22
C VAL A 66 2.06 2.37 -5.77
N VAL A 67 2.58 1.41 -5.02
CA VAL A 67 1.78 0.40 -4.32
C VAL A 67 1.80 0.78 -2.85
N GLY A 68 0.62 0.82 -2.23
CA GLY A 68 0.47 1.16 -0.83
C GLY A 68 -0.28 0.09 -0.08
N GLY A 69 0.05 -0.08 1.20
CA GLY A 69 -0.72 -0.88 2.14
C GLY A 69 -1.03 -0.10 3.41
N VAL A 70 -2.20 -0.32 3.99
CA VAL A 70 -2.62 0.29 5.26
C VAL A 70 -3.31 -0.72 6.16
N GLU A 71 -2.97 -0.71 7.45
CA GLU A 71 -3.70 -1.46 8.46
C GLU A 71 -5.06 -0.81 8.77
N ARG A 72 -6.12 -1.62 8.90
CA ARG A 72 -7.37 -1.18 9.55
C ARG A 72 -7.27 -1.24 11.07
N THR A 73 -6.29 -0.52 11.60
CA THR A 73 -6.07 -0.31 13.04
C THR A 73 -6.20 1.18 13.34
N PRO A 74 -6.41 1.58 14.61
CA PRO A 74 -6.35 2.99 15.00
C PRO A 74 -5.02 3.67 14.64
N GLU A 75 -3.92 2.91 14.71
CA GLU A 75 -2.56 3.38 14.41
C GLU A 75 -2.33 3.61 12.91
N ARG A 76 -3.12 2.95 12.03
CA ARG A 76 -3.07 3.07 10.58
C ARG A 76 -1.65 3.02 10.01
N LYS A 77 -0.87 2.01 10.42
CA LYS A 77 0.48 1.84 9.87
C LYS A 77 0.39 1.62 8.37
N VAL A 78 1.34 2.20 7.64
CA VAL A 78 1.37 2.19 6.17
C VAL A 78 2.74 1.84 5.64
N PHE A 79 2.76 1.25 4.45
CA PHE A 79 3.91 1.30 3.55
C PHE A 79 3.49 1.91 2.21
N LEU A 80 4.43 2.57 1.54
CA LEU A 80 4.26 3.13 0.20
C LEU A 80 5.53 2.89 -0.60
N LEU A 81 5.42 2.24 -1.75
CA LEU A 81 6.57 1.84 -2.56
C LEU A 81 6.37 2.27 -4.01
N THR A 82 7.33 3.01 -4.53
CA THR A 82 7.42 3.28 -5.95
C THR A 82 7.89 2.03 -6.69
N VAL A 83 7.14 1.57 -7.67
CA VAL A 83 7.48 0.41 -8.51
C VAL A 83 7.57 0.80 -9.98
N PRO A 84 8.45 0.14 -10.76
CA PRO A 84 8.50 0.38 -12.20
C PRO A 84 7.23 -0.11 -12.90
N ASN A 85 6.58 -1.15 -12.39
CA ASN A 85 5.34 -1.71 -12.90
C ASN A 85 4.61 -2.50 -11.80
N ARG A 86 3.29 -2.68 -11.96
CA ARG A 86 2.44 -3.42 -11.03
C ARG A 86 2.18 -4.87 -11.46
N ASN A 87 3.15 -5.57 -12.06
CA ASN A 87 2.89 -6.95 -12.47
C ASN A 87 2.69 -7.87 -11.23
N GLN A 88 2.14 -9.06 -11.46
CA GLN A 88 1.84 -10.03 -10.39
C GLN A 88 3.06 -10.37 -9.53
N ASN A 89 4.24 -10.53 -10.12
CA ASN A 89 5.47 -10.84 -9.37
C ASN A 89 5.87 -9.68 -8.47
N THR A 90 5.77 -8.44 -8.95
CA THR A 90 6.04 -7.24 -8.15
C THR A 90 5.08 -7.15 -6.97
N LEU A 91 3.78 -7.37 -7.19
CA LEU A 91 2.78 -7.33 -6.12
C LEU A 91 3.00 -8.44 -5.10
N LYS A 92 3.27 -9.67 -5.54
CA LYS A 92 3.58 -10.78 -4.64
C LYS A 92 4.81 -10.47 -3.79
N LEU A 93 5.89 -9.98 -4.42
CA LEU A 93 7.12 -9.62 -3.71
C LEU A 93 6.87 -8.54 -2.63
N ILE A 94 6.04 -7.55 -2.94
CA ILE A 94 5.66 -6.52 -1.96
C ILE A 94 4.89 -7.13 -0.79
N ILE A 95 3.91 -7.97 -1.05
CA ILE A 95 3.14 -8.64 0.01
C ILE A 95 4.04 -9.55 0.85
N ASP A 96 4.99 -10.24 0.22
CA ASP A 96 6.00 -11.09 0.89
C ASP A 96 6.95 -10.31 1.77
N THR A 97 7.31 -9.10 1.35
CA THR A 97 8.28 -8.28 2.08
C THR A 97 7.64 -7.45 3.18
N PHE A 98 6.47 -6.85 2.93
CA PHE A 98 5.92 -5.78 3.76
C PHE A 98 4.67 -6.17 4.58
N VAL A 99 4.08 -7.34 4.34
CA VAL A 99 2.94 -7.84 5.12
C VAL A 99 3.41 -8.96 6.03
N LYS A 100 3.10 -8.89 7.33
CA LYS A 100 3.43 -9.95 8.29
C LYS A 100 2.57 -11.18 8.07
N ASP A 101 3.11 -12.36 8.40
CA ASP A 101 2.33 -13.60 8.38
C ASP A 101 1.16 -13.56 9.38
N GLY A 102 0.08 -14.28 9.09
CA GLY A 102 -1.15 -14.26 9.90
C GLY A 102 -2.08 -13.07 9.63
N SER A 103 -1.75 -12.20 8.66
CA SER A 103 -2.59 -11.05 8.28
C SER A 103 -3.82 -11.46 7.47
N HIS A 104 -4.84 -10.59 7.51
CA HIS A 104 -5.94 -10.61 6.55
C HIS A 104 -5.72 -9.52 5.49
N VAL A 105 -5.33 -9.92 4.28
CA VAL A 105 -5.04 -9.00 3.17
C VAL A 105 -6.28 -8.77 2.33
N MET A 106 -6.66 -7.50 2.15
CA MET A 106 -7.72 -7.06 1.26
C MET A 106 -7.13 -6.36 0.03
N VAL A 107 -7.47 -6.84 -1.16
CA VAL A 107 -6.98 -6.30 -2.44
C VAL A 107 -8.12 -6.09 -3.44
N ASP A 108 -7.93 -5.23 -4.44
CA ASP A 108 -8.88 -5.13 -5.57
C ASP A 108 -8.94 -6.45 -6.35
N CYS A 109 -10.08 -6.73 -6.99
CA CYS A 109 -10.35 -7.87 -7.86
C CYS A 109 -9.60 -7.79 -9.21
N TRP A 110 -8.39 -7.22 -9.21
CA TRP A 110 -7.55 -7.09 -10.38
C TRP A 110 -6.77 -8.38 -10.66
N LYS A 111 -6.61 -8.74 -11.94
CA LYS A 111 -5.92 -9.98 -12.37
C LYS A 111 -4.48 -10.08 -11.86
N GLY A 112 -3.83 -8.95 -11.55
CA GLY A 112 -2.48 -8.93 -10.99
C GLY A 112 -2.37 -9.55 -9.61
N TYR A 113 -3.46 -9.61 -8.85
CA TYR A 113 -3.50 -10.23 -7.52
C TYR A 113 -3.83 -11.73 -7.54
N LYS A 114 -3.99 -12.35 -8.72
CA LYS A 114 -4.26 -13.79 -8.77
C LYS A 114 -3.10 -14.55 -8.11
N GLY A 115 -3.37 -15.50 -7.22
CA GLY A 115 -2.35 -16.37 -6.64
C GLY A 115 -1.32 -15.68 -5.73
N ILE A 116 -1.66 -14.53 -5.14
CA ILE A 116 -0.83 -13.91 -4.10
C ILE A 116 -0.76 -14.76 -2.82
N ASP A 117 -1.76 -15.61 -2.59
CA ASP A 117 -1.90 -16.60 -1.54
C ASP A 117 -1.32 -17.98 -1.92
N SER A 118 -0.62 -18.09 -3.05
CA SER A 118 -0.12 -19.39 -3.55
C SER A 118 1.05 -19.98 -2.75
N ASP A 119 1.62 -19.22 -1.81
CA ASP A 119 2.74 -19.67 -0.99
C ASP A 119 2.23 -20.45 0.24
N PRO A 120 2.42 -21.78 0.30
CA PRO A 120 1.91 -22.60 1.39
C PRO A 120 2.68 -22.42 2.70
N SER A 121 3.82 -21.72 2.68
CA SER A 121 4.58 -21.40 3.90
C SER A 121 4.00 -20.21 4.66
N ARG A 122 3.03 -19.51 4.07
CA ARG A 122 2.40 -18.31 4.63
C ARG A 122 0.95 -18.55 5.00
N ASN A 123 0.56 -18.02 6.15
CA ASN A 123 -0.80 -18.04 6.66
C ASN A 123 -1.46 -16.68 6.41
N LEU A 124 -1.67 -16.34 5.13
CA LEU A 124 -2.41 -15.14 4.76
C LEU A 124 -3.86 -15.49 4.43
N ILE A 125 -4.80 -14.73 4.99
CA ILE A 125 -6.18 -14.73 4.53
C ILE A 125 -6.26 -13.67 3.45
N VAL A 126 -6.65 -14.03 2.22
CA VAL A 126 -6.75 -13.08 1.10
C VAL A 126 -8.21 -12.91 0.69
N GLU A 127 -8.68 -11.67 0.74
CA GLU A 127 -10.01 -11.28 0.29
C GLU A 127 -9.88 -10.29 -0.88
N THR A 128 -10.53 -10.62 -2.00
CA THR A 128 -10.62 -9.69 -3.14
C THR A 128 -11.92 -8.90 -3.07
N VAL A 129 -11.82 -7.57 -3.05
CA VAL A 129 -12.97 -6.67 -3.08
C VAL A 129 -13.26 -6.28 -4.53
N ASN A 130 -14.52 -6.42 -4.95
CA ASN A 130 -14.93 -6.02 -6.30
C ASN A 130 -15.60 -4.65 -6.28
N HIS A 131 -14.87 -3.61 -6.68
CA HIS A 131 -15.34 -2.23 -6.72
C HIS A 131 -16.46 -1.94 -7.75
N SER A 132 -16.87 -2.91 -8.57
CA SER A 132 -17.96 -2.72 -9.55
C SER A 132 -19.38 -2.93 -9.00
N LYS A 133 -19.56 -3.49 -7.79
CA LYS A 133 -20.89 -3.90 -7.29
C LYS A 133 -21.39 -3.15 -6.07
N THR A 134 -20.53 -2.70 -5.17
CA THR A 134 -20.92 -1.92 -3.97
C THR A 134 -19.76 -1.07 -3.47
N PHE A 135 -20.04 0.22 -3.16
CA PHE A 135 -19.10 1.15 -2.52
C PHE A 135 -18.65 0.70 -1.11
N ARG A 136 -19.36 -0.26 -0.51
CA ARG A 136 -19.15 -0.83 0.82
C ARG A 136 -19.81 -2.21 0.86
N ASP A 137 -19.12 -3.24 1.32
CA ASP A 137 -19.76 -4.55 1.53
C ASP A 137 -20.80 -4.43 2.66
N PRO A 138 -22.10 -4.76 2.43
CA PRO A 138 -23.15 -4.61 3.43
C PRO A 138 -23.14 -5.67 4.54
N LYS A 139 -22.36 -6.76 4.41
CA LYS A 139 -22.22 -7.83 5.40
C LYS A 139 -20.94 -7.72 6.22
N THR A 140 -19.83 -7.32 5.60
CA THR A 140 -18.52 -7.22 6.28
C THR A 140 -18.11 -5.77 6.58
N GLY A 141 -18.80 -4.79 5.98
CA GLY A 141 -18.44 -3.37 6.09
C GLY A 141 -17.15 -3.00 5.36
N ALA A 142 -16.53 -3.93 4.64
CA ALA A 142 -15.25 -3.76 3.97
C ALA A 142 -15.33 -2.72 2.85
N CYS A 143 -14.33 -1.83 2.82
CA CYS A 143 -14.21 -0.73 1.88
C CYS A 143 -12.73 -0.32 1.79
N THR A 144 -12.11 -0.34 0.61
CA THR A 144 -10.70 0.06 0.39
C THR A 144 -10.49 1.59 0.38
N ASN A 145 -11.52 2.37 0.77
CA ASN A 145 -11.49 3.82 0.77
C ASN A 145 -10.51 4.43 1.78
N THR A 146 -9.79 3.63 2.59
CA THR A 146 -8.70 4.17 3.41
C THR A 146 -7.51 4.58 2.53
N ILE A 147 -7.29 3.87 1.41
CA ILE A 147 -6.29 4.23 0.39
C ILE A 147 -6.94 5.06 -0.74
N GLU A 148 -8.18 4.72 -1.12
CA GLU A 148 -8.91 5.43 -2.18
C GLU A 148 -9.70 6.65 -1.66
N ALA A 149 -8.98 7.68 -1.22
CA ALA A 149 -9.56 9.00 -0.96
C ALA A 149 -8.94 10.07 -1.89
N CYS A 150 -9.23 9.98 -3.19
CA CYS A 150 -9.13 11.10 -4.14
C CYS A 150 -9.82 10.78 -5.47
N TYR A 151 -11.12 11.06 -5.56
CA TYR A 151 -11.77 11.45 -6.80
C TYR A 151 -12.48 12.80 -6.60
#